data_AF-A0AAD6NLW7-F1
#
_entry.id   AF-A0AAD6NLW7-F1
#
_cell.length_a   1.000
_cell.length_b   1.000
_cell.length_c   1.000
_cell.angle_alpha   90.00
_cell.angle_beta   90.00
_cell.angle_gamma   90.00
#
_symmetry.space_group_name_H-M   'P 1'
#
loop_
_entity.id
_entity.type
_entity.pdbx_description
1 polymer ?
#
loop_
_entity_poly.entity_id
_entity_poly.type
_entity_poly.pdbx_seq_one_letter_code
_entity_poly.pdbx_strand_id
1 'polypeptide(L)'
;MVVRKRCLAWDWTDTRDCPQEINNVDFDGPMHSVSNWNVWEPPELKGRAAFRPMIHLQPELEGEEWQTLLKSDADIVHYFNEPERNGISSDLAAQKWHEQVVPQLRKLHHKKLVSPSCAGDDAGVAWLKDFMNKVKDEPPDFVGVHYYGTSSSDAKKFLHKIHDEYPKQKLIVSEIASISRKKQNVYAFTRNMANWMDQTDWIFEYTFFGCLKTMPDDFVSPQARLMSQQGKFTKLMKLLMHEQPITKAHKEKAQAGDKDGDAKGKAHESGGKAPDEGHQHDQHDKNNKGGHDNEQDEPDDDDPEPKPKHHKGNGTKSGGDGKEGSKSEQGAEKPGQPMVSA
;
A
#
# COMPACT_ATOMS: atom_id res chain seq x y z
N MET A 1 -19.48 12.54 9.07
CA MET A 1 -19.46 11.06 9.01
C MET A 1 -18.12 10.67 8.39
N VAL A 2 -17.37 9.77 9.02
CA VAL A 2 -16.06 9.33 8.51
C VAL A 2 -16.29 8.43 7.29
N VAL A 3 -15.60 8.69 6.19
CA VAL A 3 -15.57 7.75 5.05
C VAL A 3 -14.69 6.56 5.41
N ARG A 4 -15.23 5.36 5.29
CA ARG A 4 -14.58 4.11 5.73
C ARG A 4 -14.38 3.19 4.54
N LYS A 5 -13.26 3.38 3.83
CA LYS A 5 -12.86 2.61 2.63
C LYS A 5 -11.43 2.06 2.70
N ARG A 6 -10.73 2.25 3.82
CA ARG A 6 -9.33 1.86 3.97
C ARG A 6 -9.23 0.45 4.53
N CYS A 7 -8.51 -0.41 3.82
CA CYS A 7 -8.13 -1.74 4.24
C CYS A 7 -6.68 -1.73 4.75
N LEU A 8 -6.41 -2.51 5.78
CA LEU A 8 -5.07 -2.81 6.26
C LEU A 8 -4.56 -4.11 5.62
N ALA A 9 -3.47 -4.02 4.85
CA ALA A 9 -2.67 -5.17 4.49
C ALA A 9 -1.81 -5.58 5.70
N TRP A 10 -2.18 -6.66 6.38
CA TRP A 10 -1.49 -7.21 7.55
C TRP A 10 -0.69 -8.43 7.15
N ASP A 11 0.61 -8.28 6.88
CA ASP A 11 1.43 -9.39 6.41
C ASP A 11 1.52 -10.53 7.45
N TRP A 12 1.65 -11.77 6.99
CA TRP A 12 1.77 -12.93 7.90
C TRP A 12 3.00 -12.82 8.82
N THR A 13 4.05 -12.09 8.41
CA THR A 13 5.21 -11.83 9.28
C THR A 13 4.87 -10.92 10.45
N ASP A 14 3.86 -10.05 10.32
CA ASP A 14 3.40 -9.21 11.43
C ASP A 14 2.65 -10.05 12.47
N THR A 15 1.85 -11.03 12.05
CA THR A 15 1.27 -12.05 12.95
C THR A 15 2.35 -12.84 13.69
N ARG A 16 3.43 -13.19 13.00
CA ARG A 16 4.55 -13.95 13.60
C ARG A 16 5.37 -13.11 14.58
N ASP A 17 5.68 -11.87 14.23
CA ASP A 17 6.75 -11.10 14.88
C ASP A 17 6.25 -9.94 15.74
N CYS A 18 5.09 -9.38 15.44
CA CYS A 18 4.54 -8.23 16.16
C CYS A 18 2.99 -8.20 16.21
N PRO A 19 2.32 -9.32 16.56
CA PRO A 19 0.86 -9.42 16.52
C PRO A 19 0.17 -8.40 17.45
N GLN A 20 0.86 -7.92 18.49
CA GLN A 20 0.33 -6.90 19.39
C GLN A 20 0.09 -5.55 18.72
N GLU A 21 0.76 -5.25 17.60
CA GLU A 21 0.72 -3.92 16.97
C GLU A 21 -0.61 -3.66 16.26
N ILE A 22 -1.34 -4.70 15.87
CA ILE A 22 -2.71 -4.54 15.36
C ILE A 22 -3.63 -3.87 16.39
N ASN A 23 -3.31 -3.94 17.70
CA ASN A 23 -4.07 -3.26 18.75
C ASN A 23 -3.94 -1.74 18.71
N ASN A 24 -2.95 -1.23 17.98
CA ASN A 24 -2.74 0.20 17.79
C ASN A 24 -3.44 0.73 16.52
N VAL A 25 -4.16 -0.13 15.78
CA VAL A 25 -4.92 0.26 14.59
C VAL A 25 -6.27 0.83 15.01
N ASP A 26 -6.59 2.01 14.48
CA ASP A 26 -7.88 2.68 14.71
C ASP A 26 -8.95 2.14 13.74
N PHE A 27 -9.61 1.07 14.16
CA PHE A 27 -10.76 0.49 13.46
C PHE A 27 -12.08 1.23 13.73
N ASP A 28 -12.09 2.31 14.52
CA ASP A 28 -13.26 3.20 14.64
C ASP A 28 -13.16 4.39 13.67
N GLY A 29 -11.95 4.70 13.22
CA GLY A 29 -11.63 5.68 12.19
C GLY A 29 -11.86 5.19 10.75
N PRO A 30 -11.07 5.69 9.77
CA PRO A 30 -11.25 5.36 8.34
C PRO A 30 -10.86 3.92 7.96
N MET A 31 -10.12 3.18 8.80
CA MET A 31 -9.86 1.75 8.58
C MET A 31 -11.12 0.92 8.87
N HIS A 32 -11.44 -0.04 8.01
CA HIS A 32 -12.66 -0.86 8.20
C HIS A 32 -12.52 -2.33 7.84
N SER A 33 -11.45 -2.72 7.17
CA SER A 33 -11.18 -4.11 6.80
C SER A 33 -9.69 -4.44 6.92
N VAL A 34 -9.40 -5.73 6.95
CA VAL A 34 -8.04 -6.29 6.97
C VAL A 34 -7.95 -7.40 5.93
N SER A 35 -6.85 -7.46 5.20
CA SER A 35 -6.44 -8.59 4.36
C SER A 35 -5.00 -8.98 4.71
N ASN A 36 -4.63 -10.24 4.55
CA ASN A 36 -3.28 -10.73 4.86
C ASN A 36 -2.69 -11.62 3.75
N TRP A 37 -3.25 -11.58 2.54
CA TRP A 37 -2.89 -12.46 1.42
C TRP A 37 -3.12 -13.96 1.64
N ASN A 38 -3.78 -14.35 2.72
CA ASN A 38 -4.04 -15.75 3.07
C ASN A 38 -5.54 -15.99 3.26
N VAL A 39 -5.95 -17.26 3.34
CA VAL A 39 -7.34 -17.63 3.62
C VAL A 39 -7.68 -17.58 5.12
N TRP A 40 -6.69 -17.65 6.01
CA TRP A 40 -6.88 -17.65 7.45
C TRP A 40 -6.90 -16.23 8.02
N GLU A 41 -7.80 -15.98 8.97
CA GLU A 41 -7.90 -14.69 9.66
C GLU A 41 -6.80 -14.56 10.74
N PRO A 42 -6.09 -13.41 10.82
CA PRO A 42 -5.16 -13.15 11.91
C PRO A 42 -5.85 -13.26 13.27
N PRO A 43 -5.45 -14.21 14.15
CA PRO A 43 -6.11 -14.39 15.46
C PRO A 43 -6.10 -13.12 16.33
N GLU A 44 -5.08 -12.29 16.15
CA GLU A 44 -4.95 -11.00 16.82
C GLU A 44 -5.98 -9.96 16.34
N LEU A 45 -6.67 -10.12 15.21
CA LEU A 45 -7.71 -9.18 14.74
C LEU A 45 -8.92 -9.15 15.68
N LYS A 46 -9.30 -10.31 16.24
CA LYS A 46 -10.36 -10.46 17.25
C LYS A 46 -11.69 -9.82 16.84
N GLY A 47 -12.06 -9.93 15.56
CA GLY A 47 -13.32 -9.41 15.03
C GLY A 47 -13.49 -7.88 15.08
N ARG A 48 -12.40 -7.11 15.25
CA ARG A 48 -12.47 -5.63 15.32
C ARG A 48 -12.70 -4.97 13.97
N ALA A 49 -12.45 -5.68 12.88
CA ALA A 49 -12.74 -5.25 11.52
C ALA A 49 -13.06 -6.47 10.66
N ALA A 50 -13.69 -6.24 9.51
CA ALA A 50 -14.00 -7.31 8.57
C ALA A 50 -12.71 -7.87 7.97
N PHE A 51 -12.52 -9.18 8.03
CA PHE A 51 -11.41 -9.86 7.36
C PHE A 51 -11.77 -10.22 5.91
N ARG A 52 -10.79 -10.06 5.01
CA ARG A 52 -10.88 -10.38 3.59
C ARG A 52 -9.90 -11.51 3.26
N PRO A 53 -10.35 -12.78 3.35
CA PRO A 53 -9.51 -13.90 2.97
C PRO A 53 -9.20 -13.85 1.48
N MET A 54 -8.05 -14.41 1.11
CA MET A 54 -7.56 -14.45 -0.25
C MET A 54 -7.17 -15.88 -0.62
N ILE A 55 -7.70 -16.36 -1.75
CA ILE A 55 -7.13 -17.50 -2.46
C ILE A 55 -5.92 -16.94 -3.21
N HIS A 56 -4.73 -17.02 -2.61
CA HIS A 56 -3.53 -16.35 -3.13
C HIS A 56 -3.17 -16.88 -4.52
N LEU A 57 -3.04 -18.20 -4.65
CA LEU A 57 -2.73 -18.92 -5.87
C LEU A 57 -3.55 -20.21 -5.95
N GLN A 58 -3.25 -21.03 -6.95
CA GLN A 58 -3.95 -22.29 -7.17
C GLN A 58 -3.89 -23.27 -5.98
N PRO A 59 -2.78 -23.41 -5.21
CA PRO A 59 -2.73 -24.37 -4.10
C PRO A 59 -3.79 -24.15 -3.01
N GLU A 60 -4.21 -22.91 -2.76
CA GLU A 60 -5.24 -22.58 -1.77
C GLU A 60 -6.67 -23.03 -2.16
N LEU A 61 -6.85 -23.55 -3.39
CA LEU A 61 -8.08 -24.21 -3.82
C LEU A 61 -8.18 -25.67 -3.33
N GLU A 62 -7.19 -26.17 -2.59
CA GLU A 62 -7.14 -27.56 -2.13
C GLU A 62 -6.86 -27.65 -0.63
N GLY A 63 -7.01 -28.85 -0.07
CA GLY A 63 -6.58 -29.18 1.29
C GLY A 63 -7.20 -28.33 2.40
N GLU A 64 -6.41 -28.08 3.45
CA GLU A 64 -6.84 -27.38 4.67
C GLU A 64 -7.13 -25.90 4.42
N GLU A 65 -6.41 -25.25 3.51
CA GLU A 65 -6.63 -23.84 3.15
C GLU A 65 -8.03 -23.65 2.56
N TRP A 66 -8.42 -24.51 1.62
CA TRP A 66 -9.77 -24.49 1.06
C TRP A 66 -10.85 -24.74 2.12
N GLN A 67 -10.63 -25.72 3.01
CA GLN A 67 -11.56 -26.00 4.10
C GLN A 67 -11.68 -24.85 5.10
N THR A 68 -10.58 -24.14 5.35
CA THR A 68 -10.56 -22.94 6.20
C THR A 68 -11.39 -21.83 5.58
N LEU A 69 -11.24 -21.59 4.27
CA LEU A 69 -12.01 -20.59 3.55
C LEU A 69 -13.52 -20.90 3.53
N LEU A 70 -13.91 -22.16 3.32
CA LEU A 70 -15.33 -22.58 3.33
C LEU A 70 -16.00 -22.36 4.69
N LYS A 71 -15.23 -22.47 5.79
CA LYS A 71 -15.72 -22.29 7.17
C LYS A 71 -15.65 -20.84 7.66
N SER A 72 -14.97 -19.96 6.93
CA SER A 72 -14.83 -18.55 7.30
C SER A 72 -16.18 -17.84 7.24
N ASP A 73 -16.44 -16.96 8.21
CA ASP A 73 -17.61 -16.06 8.22
C ASP A 73 -17.41 -14.81 7.35
N ALA A 74 -16.29 -14.68 6.63
CA ALA A 74 -16.02 -13.52 5.79
C ALA A 74 -16.99 -13.41 4.60
N ASP A 75 -17.51 -12.21 4.37
CA ASP A 75 -18.48 -11.90 3.30
C ASP A 75 -17.83 -11.74 1.92
N ILE A 76 -16.58 -11.28 1.85
CA ILE A 76 -15.89 -10.94 0.61
C ILE A 76 -14.56 -11.70 0.55
N VAL A 77 -14.35 -12.43 -0.54
CA VAL A 77 -13.16 -13.25 -0.79
C VAL A 77 -12.41 -12.73 -2.01
N HIS A 78 -11.10 -12.52 -1.86
CA HIS A 78 -10.22 -12.24 -2.98
C HIS A 78 -9.83 -13.51 -3.71
N TYR A 79 -9.81 -13.44 -5.04
CA TYR A 79 -9.20 -14.48 -5.86
C TYR A 79 -7.72 -14.15 -6.13
N PHE A 80 -7.10 -14.85 -7.08
CA PHE A 80 -5.65 -14.90 -7.24
C PHE A 80 -4.92 -13.55 -7.23
N ASN A 81 -3.75 -13.54 -6.59
CA ASN A 81 -2.80 -12.44 -6.54
C ASN A 81 -1.84 -12.51 -7.73
N GLU A 82 -1.86 -11.50 -8.60
CA GLU A 82 -0.98 -11.38 -9.77
C GLU A 82 -0.75 -12.71 -10.52
N PRO A 83 -1.82 -13.41 -10.94
CA PRO A 83 -1.71 -14.71 -11.60
C PRO A 83 -0.85 -14.68 -12.86
N GLU A 84 -0.81 -13.53 -13.56
CA GLU A 84 0.01 -13.30 -14.75
C GLU A 84 1.51 -13.36 -14.47
N ARG A 85 1.92 -13.07 -13.22
CA ARG A 85 3.32 -13.17 -12.77
C ARG A 85 3.64 -14.53 -12.14
N ASN A 86 2.62 -15.32 -11.84
CA ASN A 86 2.73 -16.63 -11.19
C ASN A 86 2.47 -17.81 -12.14
N GLY A 87 2.47 -17.57 -13.45
CA GLY A 87 2.32 -18.62 -14.47
C GLY A 87 0.93 -19.25 -14.53
N ILE A 88 -0.09 -18.61 -13.95
CA ILE A 88 -1.48 -19.07 -13.99
C ILE A 88 -2.14 -18.45 -15.22
N SER A 89 -2.59 -19.28 -16.16
CA SER A 89 -3.34 -18.78 -17.32
C SER A 89 -4.74 -18.30 -16.94
N SER A 90 -5.26 -17.34 -17.70
CA SER A 90 -6.65 -16.89 -17.58
C SER A 90 -7.66 -18.02 -17.83
N ASP A 91 -7.32 -18.99 -18.71
CA ASP A 91 -8.14 -20.19 -18.95
C ASP A 91 -8.27 -21.06 -17.71
N LEU A 92 -7.13 -21.35 -17.05
CA LEU A 92 -7.13 -22.16 -15.83
C LEU A 92 -7.85 -21.44 -14.69
N ALA A 93 -7.59 -20.13 -14.53
CA ALA A 93 -8.28 -19.33 -13.53
C ALA A 93 -9.79 -19.27 -13.75
N ALA A 94 -10.24 -19.10 -15.00
CA ALA A 94 -11.65 -19.11 -15.37
C ALA A 94 -12.28 -20.50 -15.21
N GLN A 95 -11.56 -21.58 -15.53
CA GLN A 95 -12.04 -22.94 -15.29
C GLN A 95 -12.31 -23.16 -13.80
N LYS A 96 -11.33 -22.88 -12.94
CA LYS A 96 -11.48 -23.00 -11.48
C LYS A 96 -12.56 -22.07 -10.91
N TRP A 97 -12.72 -20.89 -11.50
CA TRP A 97 -13.80 -19.96 -11.16
C TRP A 97 -15.18 -20.61 -11.31
N HIS A 98 -15.46 -21.21 -12.48
CA HIS A 98 -16.75 -21.83 -12.77
C HIS A 98 -16.96 -23.16 -12.06
N GLU A 99 -15.93 -24.00 -11.98
CA GLU A 99 -16.05 -25.36 -11.43
C GLU A 99 -16.09 -25.37 -9.90
N GLN A 100 -15.45 -24.40 -9.25
CA GLN A 100 -15.20 -24.45 -7.80
C GLN A 100 -15.54 -23.15 -7.07
N VAL A 101 -14.93 -22.03 -7.45
CA VAL A 101 -15.06 -20.77 -6.67
C VAL A 101 -16.50 -20.29 -6.64
N VAL A 102 -17.17 -20.16 -7.79
CA VAL A 102 -18.56 -19.69 -7.86
C VAL A 102 -19.54 -20.68 -7.22
N PRO A 103 -19.54 -21.99 -7.54
CA PRO A 103 -20.48 -22.93 -6.93
C PRO A 103 -20.35 -23.02 -5.42
N GLN A 104 -19.12 -23.08 -4.90
CA GLN A 104 -18.90 -23.26 -3.47
C GLN A 104 -19.03 -21.93 -2.73
N LEU A 105 -18.25 -20.90 -3.08
CA LEU A 105 -18.22 -19.67 -2.28
C LEU A 105 -19.45 -18.79 -2.49
N ARG A 106 -19.84 -18.54 -3.74
CA ARG A 106 -20.98 -17.65 -4.03
C ARG A 106 -22.31 -18.36 -3.86
N LYS A 107 -22.52 -19.50 -4.51
CA LYS A 107 -23.85 -20.14 -4.57
C LYS A 107 -24.22 -20.85 -3.26
N LEU A 108 -23.28 -21.58 -2.67
CA LEU A 108 -23.52 -22.33 -1.42
C LEU A 108 -23.29 -21.49 -0.16
N HIS A 109 -22.25 -20.65 -0.16
CA HIS A 109 -21.86 -19.88 1.03
C HIS A 109 -22.17 -18.37 0.94
N HIS A 110 -22.84 -17.91 -0.13
CA HIS A 110 -23.31 -16.52 -0.30
C HIS A 110 -22.21 -15.44 -0.21
N LYS A 111 -20.96 -15.81 -0.49
CA LYS A 111 -19.83 -14.89 -0.49
C LYS A 111 -19.80 -14.05 -1.76
N LYS A 112 -19.37 -12.80 -1.63
CA LYS A 112 -19.01 -11.92 -2.75
C LYS A 112 -17.57 -12.18 -3.16
N LEU A 113 -17.31 -12.11 -4.46
CA LEU A 113 -16.01 -12.48 -5.01
C LEU A 113 -15.34 -11.30 -5.70
N VAL A 114 -14.07 -11.10 -5.39
CA VAL A 114 -13.20 -10.16 -6.09
C VAL A 114 -12.50 -10.92 -7.23
N SER A 115 -12.36 -10.30 -8.40
CA SER A 115 -11.53 -10.83 -9.48
C SER A 115 -10.09 -11.08 -9.01
N PRO A 116 -9.29 -11.83 -9.78
CA PRO A 116 -7.85 -11.77 -9.62
C PRO A 116 -7.37 -10.32 -9.67
N SER A 117 -6.40 -10.01 -8.81
CA SER A 117 -5.83 -8.67 -8.70
C SER A 117 -4.49 -8.67 -9.43
N CYS A 118 -4.51 -8.24 -10.68
CA CYS A 118 -3.34 -8.17 -11.55
C CYS A 118 -2.56 -6.87 -11.34
N ALA A 119 -1.29 -6.89 -11.74
CA ALA A 119 -0.44 -5.72 -11.78
C ALA A 119 -1.02 -4.61 -12.69
N GLY A 120 -0.69 -3.36 -12.38
CA GLY A 120 -1.12 -2.19 -13.14
C GLY A 120 -0.41 -1.95 -14.48
N ASP A 121 0.33 -2.94 -14.99
CA ASP A 121 1.05 -2.90 -16.25
C ASP A 121 0.24 -3.53 -17.41
N ASP A 122 0.77 -3.44 -18.64
CA ASP A 122 0.06 -3.93 -19.83
C ASP A 122 -0.21 -5.45 -19.80
N ALA A 123 0.67 -6.23 -19.16
CA ALA A 123 0.50 -7.67 -19.04
C ALA A 123 -0.65 -8.01 -18.07
N GLY A 124 -0.67 -7.35 -16.90
CA GLY A 124 -1.76 -7.51 -15.93
C GLY A 124 -3.11 -7.06 -16.48
N VAL A 125 -3.15 -5.92 -17.19
CA VAL A 125 -4.38 -5.43 -17.84
C VAL A 125 -4.88 -6.39 -18.93
N ALA A 126 -3.98 -6.93 -19.76
CA ALA A 126 -4.35 -7.90 -20.78
C ALA A 126 -4.88 -9.21 -20.18
N TRP A 127 -4.23 -9.71 -19.12
CA TRP A 127 -4.65 -10.92 -18.41
C TRP A 127 -6.04 -10.75 -17.78
N LEU A 128 -6.25 -9.65 -17.05
CA LEU A 128 -7.55 -9.35 -16.42
C LEU A 128 -8.65 -9.26 -17.46
N LYS A 129 -8.39 -8.62 -18.60
CA LYS A 129 -9.35 -8.51 -19.70
C LYS A 129 -9.75 -9.86 -20.25
N ASP A 130 -8.79 -10.74 -20.46
CA ASP A 130 -9.05 -12.07 -20.98
C ASP A 130 -9.83 -12.94 -19.97
N PHE A 131 -9.48 -12.89 -18.68
CA PHE A 131 -10.24 -13.54 -17.62
C PHE A 131 -11.69 -13.03 -17.53
N MET A 132 -11.89 -11.71 -17.48
CA MET A 132 -13.22 -11.09 -17.37
C MET A 132 -14.12 -11.43 -18.55
N ASN A 133 -13.57 -11.59 -19.76
CA ASN A 133 -14.31 -12.04 -20.93
C ASN A 133 -14.78 -13.49 -20.81
N LYS A 134 -13.98 -14.35 -20.18
CA LYS A 134 -14.27 -15.79 -19.99
C LYS A 134 -15.28 -16.06 -18.89
N VAL A 135 -15.39 -15.17 -17.89
CA VAL A 135 -16.32 -15.31 -16.76
C VAL A 135 -17.53 -14.36 -16.87
N LYS A 136 -17.83 -13.82 -18.05
CA LYS A 136 -18.89 -12.80 -18.24
C LYS A 136 -20.30 -13.28 -17.90
N ASP A 137 -20.54 -14.59 -17.91
CA ASP A 137 -21.78 -15.25 -17.50
C ASP A 137 -21.90 -15.38 -15.97
N GLU A 138 -20.78 -15.39 -15.25
CA GLU A 138 -20.69 -15.43 -13.78
C GLU A 138 -19.69 -14.38 -13.27
N PRO A 139 -19.88 -13.08 -13.56
CA PRO A 139 -18.85 -12.06 -13.33
C PRO A 139 -18.53 -11.91 -11.84
N PRO A 140 -17.33 -11.43 -11.48
CA PRO A 140 -17.02 -11.09 -10.09
C PRO A 140 -17.90 -9.93 -9.61
N ASP A 141 -18.09 -9.86 -8.29
CA ASP A 141 -18.84 -8.80 -7.62
C ASP A 141 -18.02 -7.49 -7.58
N PHE A 142 -16.69 -7.63 -7.53
CA PHE A 142 -15.72 -6.54 -7.53
C PHE A 142 -14.56 -6.84 -8.47
N VAL A 143 -13.98 -5.80 -9.07
CA VAL A 143 -12.73 -5.92 -9.84
C VAL A 143 -11.56 -5.52 -8.95
N GLY A 144 -10.65 -6.46 -8.71
CA GLY A 144 -9.40 -6.27 -7.97
C GLY A 144 -8.30 -5.73 -8.88
N VAL A 145 -7.52 -4.76 -8.39
CA VAL A 145 -6.40 -4.17 -9.12
C VAL A 145 -5.25 -3.75 -8.21
N HIS A 146 -4.02 -3.87 -8.72
CA HIS A 146 -2.82 -3.31 -8.10
C HIS A 146 -2.32 -2.08 -8.84
N TYR A 147 -1.70 -1.15 -8.11
CA TYR A 147 -0.99 -0.04 -8.73
C TYR A 147 0.23 0.41 -7.93
N TYR A 148 1.39 0.38 -8.59
CA TYR A 148 2.64 0.91 -8.06
C TYR A 148 3.20 1.95 -9.03
N GLY A 149 3.48 3.16 -8.53
CA GLY A 149 3.93 4.25 -9.40
C GLY A 149 4.39 5.49 -8.65
N THR A 150 4.78 6.53 -9.36
CA THR A 150 5.28 7.78 -8.75
C THR A 150 4.30 8.95 -8.88
N SER A 151 3.22 8.78 -9.64
CA SER A 151 2.30 9.83 -10.04
C SER A 151 0.86 9.48 -9.64
N SER A 152 0.28 10.28 -8.74
CA SER A 152 -1.15 10.12 -8.39
C SER A 152 -2.07 10.44 -9.57
N SER A 153 -1.61 11.24 -10.54
CA SER A 153 -2.37 11.50 -11.76
C SER A 153 -2.48 10.22 -12.61
N ASP A 154 -1.38 9.50 -12.77
CA ASP A 154 -1.38 8.30 -13.62
C ASP A 154 -2.07 7.13 -12.92
N ALA A 155 -1.98 7.03 -11.59
CA ALA A 155 -2.80 6.13 -10.79
C ALA A 155 -4.31 6.35 -11.04
N LYS A 156 -4.78 7.62 -10.99
CA LYS A 156 -6.17 7.95 -11.26
C LYS A 156 -6.59 7.60 -12.69
N LYS A 157 -5.76 7.92 -13.68
CA LYS A 157 -6.02 7.56 -15.09
C LYS A 157 -6.14 6.04 -15.26
N PHE A 158 -5.26 5.27 -14.64
CA PHE A 158 -5.30 3.82 -14.65
C PHE A 158 -6.61 3.31 -14.05
N LEU A 159 -6.97 3.75 -12.84
CA LEU A 159 -8.21 3.31 -12.17
C LEU A 159 -9.46 3.70 -12.96
N HIS A 160 -9.50 4.90 -13.55
CA HIS A 160 -10.57 5.30 -14.46
C HIS A 160 -10.66 4.38 -15.67
N LYS A 161 -9.53 4.07 -16.33
CA LYS A 161 -9.50 3.16 -17.49
C LYS A 161 -10.08 1.78 -17.12
N ILE A 162 -9.74 1.22 -15.96
CA ILE A 162 -10.29 -0.06 -15.52
C ILE A 162 -11.80 0.05 -15.24
N HIS A 163 -12.24 1.12 -14.56
CA HIS A 163 -13.65 1.32 -14.30
C HIS A 163 -14.48 1.51 -15.57
N ASP A 164 -13.95 2.23 -16.57
CA ASP A 164 -14.62 2.45 -17.85
C ASP A 164 -14.78 1.14 -18.65
N GLU A 165 -13.84 0.19 -18.52
CA GLU A 165 -13.94 -1.15 -19.13
C GLU A 165 -14.96 -2.04 -18.36
N TYR A 166 -15.06 -1.89 -17.03
CA TYR A 166 -15.95 -2.68 -16.16
C TYR A 166 -16.90 -1.81 -15.31
N PRO A 167 -17.80 -1.03 -15.93
CA PRO A 167 -18.57 0.00 -15.23
C PRO A 167 -19.65 -0.55 -14.30
N LYS A 168 -19.95 -1.86 -14.38
CA LYS A 168 -20.96 -2.52 -13.55
C LYS A 168 -20.41 -2.95 -12.19
N GLN A 169 -19.10 -3.06 -12.05
CA GLN A 169 -18.41 -3.49 -10.84
C GLN A 169 -17.76 -2.31 -10.15
N LYS A 170 -17.78 -2.30 -8.82
CA LYS A 170 -16.90 -1.43 -8.06
C LYS A 170 -15.48 -2.01 -8.05
N LEU A 171 -14.48 -1.15 -7.98
CA LEU A 171 -13.10 -1.58 -7.84
C LEU A 171 -12.74 -1.77 -6.38
N ILE A 172 -11.92 -2.80 -6.11
CA ILE A 172 -11.13 -2.92 -4.90
C ILE A 172 -9.67 -2.73 -5.30
N VAL A 173 -9.05 -1.67 -4.82
CA VAL A 173 -7.61 -1.44 -5.04
C VAL A 173 -6.86 -2.20 -3.95
N SER A 174 -6.68 -3.50 -4.15
CA SER A 174 -6.15 -4.42 -3.14
C SER A 174 -4.70 -4.16 -2.78
N GLU A 175 -3.95 -3.48 -3.64
CA GLU A 175 -2.62 -2.94 -3.34
C GLU A 175 -2.35 -1.63 -4.10
N ILE A 176 -1.88 -0.63 -3.38
CA ILE A 176 -1.35 0.60 -3.98
C ILE A 176 -0.22 1.20 -3.16
N ALA A 177 0.87 1.62 -3.80
CA ALA A 177 1.91 2.41 -3.14
C ALA A 177 2.67 3.32 -4.09
N SER A 178 3.27 4.37 -3.51
CA SER A 178 4.26 5.17 -4.23
C SER A 178 5.62 4.49 -4.23
N ILE A 179 6.20 4.26 -5.39
CA ILE A 179 7.57 3.75 -5.53
C ILE A 179 8.64 4.87 -5.52
N SER A 180 8.24 6.13 -5.35
CA SER A 180 9.19 7.24 -5.24
C SER A 180 10.14 7.06 -4.06
N ARG A 181 11.44 7.26 -4.28
CA ARG A 181 12.46 7.25 -3.22
C ARG A 181 12.51 8.53 -2.40
N LYS A 182 11.71 9.55 -2.75
CA LYS A 182 11.62 10.82 -2.01
C LYS A 182 10.42 10.80 -1.06
N LYS A 183 10.65 10.94 0.24
CA LYS A 183 9.62 10.92 1.29
C LYS A 183 8.45 11.86 1.01
N GLN A 184 8.74 13.10 0.63
CA GLN A 184 7.71 14.09 0.29
C GLN A 184 6.78 13.66 -0.85
N ASN A 185 7.31 12.94 -1.85
CA ASN A 185 6.53 12.47 -2.98
C ASN A 185 5.64 11.30 -2.57
N VAL A 186 6.14 10.39 -1.73
CA VAL A 186 5.33 9.30 -1.16
C VAL A 186 4.16 9.84 -0.35
N TYR A 187 4.41 10.79 0.54
CA TYR A 187 3.35 11.39 1.37
C TYR A 187 2.35 12.15 0.51
N ALA A 188 2.81 12.86 -0.52
CA ALA A 188 1.93 13.55 -1.46
C ALA A 188 1.06 12.58 -2.26
N PHE A 189 1.65 11.51 -2.81
CA PHE A 189 0.93 10.45 -3.52
C PHE A 189 -0.14 9.82 -2.63
N THR A 190 0.26 9.36 -1.43
CA THR A 190 -0.63 8.64 -0.50
C THR A 190 -1.81 9.51 -0.11
N ARG A 191 -1.57 10.77 0.30
CA ARG A 191 -2.64 11.74 0.59
C ARG A 191 -3.57 11.96 -0.61
N ASN A 192 -2.99 12.23 -1.78
CA ASN A 192 -3.76 12.56 -2.98
C ASN A 192 -4.63 11.38 -3.44
N MET A 193 -4.14 10.15 -3.29
CA MET A 193 -4.86 8.94 -3.66
C MET A 193 -5.91 8.57 -2.61
N ALA A 194 -5.59 8.60 -1.31
CA ALA A 194 -6.55 8.34 -0.25
C ALA A 194 -7.75 9.31 -0.32
N ASN A 195 -7.49 10.62 -0.36
CA ASN A 195 -8.55 11.62 -0.41
C ASN A 195 -9.43 11.52 -1.67
N TRP A 196 -8.84 11.13 -2.80
CA TRP A 196 -9.58 10.95 -4.03
C TRP A 196 -10.42 9.66 -3.99
N MET A 197 -9.85 8.52 -3.58
CA MET A 197 -10.58 7.26 -3.47
C MET A 197 -11.70 7.29 -2.43
N ASP A 198 -11.51 8.04 -1.34
CA ASP A 198 -12.58 8.35 -0.36
C ASP A 198 -13.81 8.99 -1.05
N GLN A 199 -13.58 9.87 -2.03
CA GLN A 199 -14.62 10.61 -2.75
C GLN A 199 -15.13 9.93 -4.04
N THR A 200 -14.54 8.80 -4.43
CA THR A 200 -14.89 8.10 -5.67
C THR A 200 -15.84 6.93 -5.39
N ASP A 201 -17.12 7.05 -5.79
CA ASP A 201 -18.19 6.11 -5.42
C ASP A 201 -18.02 4.67 -5.93
N TRP A 202 -17.36 4.53 -7.08
CA TRP A 202 -17.05 3.23 -7.69
C TRP A 202 -15.79 2.58 -7.13
N ILE A 203 -15.06 3.24 -6.22
CA ILE A 203 -14.08 2.57 -5.35
C ILE A 203 -14.83 2.03 -4.13
N PHE A 204 -14.82 0.71 -3.96
CA PHE A 204 -15.40 0.07 -2.78
C PHE A 204 -14.47 0.21 -1.58
N GLU A 205 -13.22 -0.22 -1.71
CA GLU A 205 -12.17 -0.09 -0.71
C GLU A 205 -10.77 -0.06 -1.36
N TYR A 206 -9.76 0.32 -0.60
CA TYR A 206 -8.37 0.38 -1.06
C TYR A 206 -7.36 0.11 0.06
N THR A 207 -6.21 -0.44 -0.32
CA THR A 207 -5.17 -0.89 0.61
C THR A 207 -3.81 -0.30 0.23
N PHE A 208 -3.23 0.51 1.11
CA PHE A 208 -1.84 0.95 0.90
C PHE A 208 -0.87 -0.15 1.33
N PHE A 209 0.04 -0.53 0.43
CA PHE A 209 1.07 -1.53 0.73
C PHE A 209 2.20 -0.94 1.60
N GLY A 210 2.81 -1.78 2.44
CA GLY A 210 4.02 -1.43 3.21
C GLY A 210 3.92 -1.60 4.72
N CYS A 211 2.84 -2.20 5.24
CA CYS A 211 2.73 -2.57 6.65
C CYS A 211 3.33 -3.96 6.86
N LEU A 212 4.67 -3.99 6.94
CA LEU A 212 5.45 -5.17 7.24
C LEU A 212 6.86 -4.79 7.72
N LYS A 213 7.48 -5.63 8.56
CA LYS A 213 8.83 -5.37 9.10
C LYS A 213 9.94 -5.44 8.06
N THR A 214 9.84 -6.32 7.08
CA THR A 214 10.85 -6.47 6.02
C THR A 214 10.18 -6.33 4.67
N MET A 215 10.63 -5.39 3.84
CA MET A 215 10.08 -5.24 2.49
C MET A 215 10.41 -6.49 1.66
N PRO A 216 9.51 -6.95 0.79
CA PRO A 216 9.71 -8.20 0.06
C PRO A 216 10.77 -8.04 -1.03
N ASP A 217 10.95 -6.82 -1.55
CA ASP A 217 11.82 -6.49 -2.66
C ASP A 217 12.31 -5.04 -2.61
N ASP A 218 13.19 -4.70 -3.55
CA ASP A 218 13.70 -3.34 -3.77
C ASP A 218 12.78 -2.49 -4.66
N PHE A 219 11.74 -3.06 -5.27
CA PHE A 219 10.80 -2.34 -6.13
C PHE A 219 10.00 -1.34 -5.29
N VAL A 220 9.46 -1.79 -4.15
CA VAL A 220 8.71 -0.92 -3.24
C VAL A 220 9.63 0.08 -2.54
N SER A 221 9.16 1.31 -2.33
CA SER A 221 9.94 2.37 -1.69
C SER A 221 10.11 2.14 -0.18
N PRO A 222 11.34 2.20 0.37
CA PRO A 222 11.56 2.29 1.82
C PRO A 222 10.83 3.48 2.46
N GLN A 223 10.57 4.54 1.69
CA GLN A 223 9.85 5.71 2.16
C GLN A 223 8.32 5.50 2.25
N ALA A 224 7.80 4.44 1.61
CA ALA A 224 6.39 4.05 1.63
C ALA A 224 6.04 3.08 2.76
N ARG A 225 7.01 2.72 3.61
CA ARG A 225 6.80 1.84 4.76
C ARG A 225 5.74 2.40 5.72
N LEU A 226 4.80 1.53 6.07
CA LEU A 226 3.77 1.76 7.08
C LEU A 226 4.19 1.17 8.43
N MET A 227 5.13 0.22 8.45
CA MET A 227 5.76 -0.31 9.66
C MET A 227 7.28 -0.17 9.61
N SER A 228 7.90 0.19 10.74
CA SER A 228 9.36 0.19 10.91
C SER A 228 9.91 -1.23 11.04
N GLN A 229 11.22 -1.41 10.92
CA GLN A 229 11.86 -2.72 11.12
C GLN A 229 11.69 -3.24 12.55
N GLN A 230 11.49 -2.35 13.52
CA GLN A 230 11.20 -2.64 14.92
C GLN A 230 9.70 -2.94 15.18
N GLY A 231 8.88 -3.01 14.13
CA GLY A 231 7.46 -3.34 14.24
C GLY A 231 6.57 -2.16 14.63
N LYS A 232 7.04 -0.90 14.58
CA LYS A 232 6.23 0.26 14.98
C LYS A 232 5.61 0.96 13.78
N PHE A 233 4.35 1.40 13.92
CA PHE A 233 3.70 2.16 12.86
C PHE A 233 4.42 3.48 12.57
N THR A 234 4.70 3.71 11.28
CA THR A 234 5.33 4.94 10.82
C THR A 234 4.34 6.11 10.88
N LYS A 235 4.85 7.34 10.70
CA LYS A 235 3.99 8.53 10.58
C LYS A 235 3.02 8.41 9.40
N LEU A 236 3.39 7.74 8.31
CA LEU A 236 2.52 7.54 7.15
C LEU A 236 1.31 6.65 7.50
N MET A 237 1.54 5.57 8.24
CA MET A 237 0.47 4.69 8.73
C MET A 237 -0.47 5.42 9.68
N LYS A 238 0.07 6.22 10.61
CA LYS A 238 -0.75 7.03 11.52
C LYS A 238 -1.67 8.01 10.77
N LEU A 239 -1.19 8.64 9.70
CA LEU A 239 -2.03 9.48 8.84
C LEU A 239 -3.16 8.66 8.19
N LEU A 240 -2.83 7.47 7.68
CA LEU A 240 -3.81 6.59 7.02
C LEU A 240 -4.89 6.07 7.98
N MET A 241 -4.56 5.78 9.23
CA MET A 241 -5.55 5.26 10.18
C MET A 241 -6.32 6.33 10.97
N HIS A 242 -5.89 7.60 10.98
CA HIS A 242 -6.56 8.64 11.78
C HIS A 242 -7.10 9.85 11.00
N GLU A 243 -6.56 10.20 9.82
CA GLU A 243 -6.98 11.42 9.11
C GLU A 243 -7.91 11.15 7.92
N GLN A 244 -9.09 11.78 7.92
CA GLN A 244 -10.06 11.73 6.81
C GLN A 244 -10.81 13.08 6.71
N PRO A 245 -10.49 13.94 5.70
CA PRO A 245 -9.43 13.80 4.71
C PRO A 245 -8.03 13.91 5.33
N ILE A 246 -7.03 13.33 4.68
CA ILE A 246 -5.62 13.51 5.04
C ILE A 246 -5.19 14.94 4.66
N THR A 247 -4.69 15.70 5.62
CA THR A 247 -4.30 17.10 5.41
C THR A 247 -2.81 17.25 5.11
N LYS A 248 -2.40 18.41 4.58
CA LYS A 248 -0.99 18.80 4.67
C LYS A 248 -0.78 19.28 6.11
N ALA A 249 0.24 18.76 6.79
CA ALA A 249 0.65 19.34 8.07
C ALA A 249 0.81 20.86 7.88
N HIS A 250 0.09 21.65 8.67
CA HIS A 250 0.31 23.08 8.72
C HIS A 250 1.77 23.29 9.16
N LYS A 251 2.55 24.07 8.40
CA LYS A 251 3.76 24.66 8.98
C LYS A 251 3.28 25.47 10.18
N GLU A 252 3.56 25.00 11.38
CA GLU A 252 3.32 25.79 12.59
C GLU A 252 4.01 27.14 12.42
N LYS A 253 3.26 28.19 12.78
CA LYS A 253 3.62 29.58 12.57
C LYS A 253 5.03 29.85 13.13
N ALA A 254 5.81 30.60 12.36
CA ALA A 254 7.02 31.25 12.83
C ALA A 254 6.76 31.90 14.21
N GLN A 255 7.70 31.66 15.13
CA GLN A 255 7.74 32.27 16.45
C GLN A 255 7.58 33.79 16.33
N ALA A 256 6.41 34.30 16.72
CA ALA A 256 6.28 35.70 17.09
C ALA A 256 6.66 35.81 18.57
N GLY A 257 7.95 35.96 18.81
CA GLY A 257 8.54 36.12 20.12
C GLY A 257 9.76 37.01 20.02
N ASP A 258 9.54 38.32 19.84
CA ASP A 258 10.30 39.27 20.65
C ASP A 258 9.47 40.54 20.86
N LYS A 259 9.19 40.80 22.13
CA LYS A 259 8.66 42.06 22.63
C LYS A 259 9.87 42.75 23.24
N ASP A 260 10.26 43.91 22.73
CA ASP A 260 10.80 45.00 23.52
C ASP A 260 10.94 46.28 22.69
N GLY A 261 10.66 47.43 23.31
CA GLY A 261 11.13 48.73 22.85
C GLY A 261 10.08 49.83 22.66
N ASP A 262 9.68 50.46 23.77
CA ASP A 262 9.07 51.81 23.82
C ASP A 262 9.91 52.87 23.08
N ALA A 263 9.27 53.80 22.35
CA ALA A 263 9.58 55.23 22.43
C ALA A 263 8.56 56.12 21.67
N LYS A 264 8.05 57.12 22.41
CA LYS A 264 7.26 58.27 21.95
C LYS A 264 8.08 59.18 21.03
N GLY A 265 7.42 59.88 20.09
CA GLY A 265 7.98 61.15 19.59
C GLY A 265 7.44 61.73 18.28
N LYS A 266 6.37 62.54 18.41
CA LYS A 266 6.05 63.78 17.66
C LYS A 266 5.78 63.75 16.15
N ALA A 267 4.63 64.36 15.84
CA ALA A 267 4.17 64.82 14.54
C ALA A 267 5.02 65.97 13.98
N HIS A 268 5.10 66.04 12.65
CA HIS A 268 5.14 67.29 11.90
C HIS A 268 4.56 67.08 10.49
N GLU A 269 3.49 67.83 10.20
CA GLU A 269 2.97 68.04 8.85
C GLU A 269 3.83 69.07 8.10
N SER A 270 4.06 68.80 6.80
CA SER A 270 4.18 69.73 5.67
C SER A 270 4.55 68.85 4.46
N GLY A 271 3.88 68.79 3.32
CA GLY A 271 3.16 69.82 2.60
C GLY A 271 3.82 69.98 1.23
N GLY A 272 3.14 69.57 0.15
CA GLY A 272 3.27 70.22 -1.16
C GLY A 272 4.04 69.51 -2.29
N LYS A 273 3.25 69.13 -3.32
CA LYS A 273 3.40 69.39 -4.76
C LYS A 273 4.38 68.57 -5.64
N ALA A 274 3.75 67.91 -6.62
CA ALA A 274 4.28 67.56 -7.95
C ALA A 274 4.54 68.82 -8.83
N PRO A 275 5.34 68.71 -9.91
CA PRO A 275 4.87 68.31 -11.25
C PRO A 275 5.81 67.30 -11.95
N ASP A 276 5.33 66.36 -12.77
CA ASP A 276 4.97 66.39 -14.22
C ASP A 276 6.16 66.29 -15.21
N GLU A 277 5.92 65.51 -16.27
CA GLU A 277 6.69 65.27 -17.51
C GLU A 277 8.06 64.58 -17.34
N GLY A 278 8.40 63.44 -17.93
CA GLY A 278 8.13 62.92 -19.28
C GLY A 278 9.48 62.78 -19.98
N HIS A 279 9.91 61.57 -20.37
CA HIS A 279 10.79 61.29 -21.52
C HIS A 279 11.06 59.79 -21.69
N GLN A 280 10.86 59.34 -22.93
CA GLN A 280 11.32 58.06 -23.48
C GLN A 280 12.80 58.14 -23.83
N HIS A 281 13.57 57.07 -23.64
CA HIS A 281 14.36 56.41 -24.68
C HIS A 281 15.22 55.24 -24.16
N ASP A 282 15.21 54.18 -24.97
CA ASP A 282 16.31 53.29 -25.38
C ASP A 282 17.19 52.51 -24.40
N GLN A 283 17.03 51.20 -24.54
CA GLN A 283 18.01 50.20 -24.98
C GLN A 283 19.32 49.93 -24.20
N HIS A 284 19.53 48.63 -24.09
CA HIS A 284 20.79 47.88 -24.15
C HIS A 284 21.63 47.69 -22.86
N ASP A 285 21.63 46.40 -22.48
CA ASP A 285 22.83 45.55 -22.32
C ASP A 285 23.45 45.30 -20.92
N LYS A 286 23.65 43.98 -20.70
CA LYS A 286 24.73 43.29 -19.97
C LYS A 286 24.55 42.94 -18.49
N ASN A 287 24.43 41.62 -18.30
CA ASN A 287 25.25 40.74 -17.45
C ASN A 287 25.65 41.21 -16.04
N ASN A 288 25.18 40.47 -15.03
CA ASN A 288 26.03 39.96 -13.93
C ASN A 288 25.29 38.80 -13.23
N LYS A 289 25.79 37.55 -13.31
CA LYS A 289 26.57 36.83 -12.28
C LYS A 289 25.92 36.68 -10.91
N GLY A 290 25.82 35.42 -10.49
CA GLY A 290 26.31 34.98 -9.17
C GLY A 290 25.24 34.78 -8.11
N GLY A 291 25.05 33.53 -7.70
CA GLY A 291 24.23 33.14 -6.56
C GLY A 291 24.24 31.62 -6.40
N HIS A 292 25.38 31.08 -6.00
CA HIS A 292 25.50 29.73 -5.45
C HIS A 292 24.93 29.76 -4.03
N ASP A 293 23.86 29.02 -3.77
CA ASP A 293 23.48 28.65 -2.41
C ASP A 293 23.67 27.14 -2.26
N ASN A 294 24.81 26.80 -1.66
CA ASN A 294 25.03 25.54 -0.95
C ASN A 294 24.29 25.65 0.37
N GLU A 295 23.23 24.86 0.57
CA GLU A 295 22.82 24.48 1.92
C GLU A 295 23.18 23.00 2.10
N GLN A 296 24.23 22.81 2.90
CA GLN A 296 24.58 21.54 3.52
C GLN A 296 23.64 21.37 4.71
N ASP A 297 22.65 20.49 4.58
CA ASP A 297 21.91 19.99 5.74
C ASP A 297 22.68 18.82 6.34
N GLU A 298 23.00 18.96 7.64
CA GLU A 298 23.63 17.93 8.46
C GLU A 298 22.71 16.69 8.60
N PRO A 299 23.27 15.48 8.60
CA PRO A 299 22.50 14.26 8.82
C PRO A 299 22.23 14.03 10.31
N ASP A 300 20.95 13.87 10.67
CA ASP A 300 20.55 13.27 11.94
C ASP A 300 20.92 11.77 11.96
N ASP A 301 21.94 11.45 12.76
CA ASP A 301 22.36 10.10 13.13
C ASP A 301 21.35 9.47 14.12
N ASP A 302 20.80 8.30 13.79
CA ASP A 302 20.50 7.20 14.73
C ASP A 302 19.84 6.01 14.00
N ASP A 303 20.64 5.17 13.31
CA ASP A 303 20.49 3.70 13.30
C ASP A 303 21.77 3.06 12.70
N PRO A 304 22.48 2.18 13.41
CA PRO A 304 23.76 1.64 12.92
C PRO A 304 23.59 0.60 11.80
N GLU A 305 24.14 0.92 10.61
CA GLU A 305 24.38 -0.05 9.53
C GLU A 305 25.37 -1.15 9.95
N PRO A 306 25.09 -2.45 9.68
CA PRO A 306 26.08 -3.50 9.82
C PRO A 306 26.95 -3.64 8.56
N LYS A 307 28.27 -3.43 8.73
CA LYS A 307 29.29 -3.70 7.69
C LYS A 307 29.49 -5.21 7.44
N PRO A 308 29.87 -5.61 6.21
CA PRO A 308 29.97 -7.01 5.78
C PRO A 308 31.25 -7.68 6.29
N LYS A 309 31.17 -8.97 6.66
CA LYS A 309 32.35 -9.81 6.94
C LYS A 309 32.61 -10.76 5.78
N HIS A 310 33.81 -10.63 5.20
CA HIS A 310 34.38 -11.52 4.20
C HIS A 310 34.72 -12.91 4.77
N HIS A 311 34.60 -13.89 3.86
CA HIS A 311 35.02 -15.29 3.92
C HIS A 311 36.40 -15.56 4.56
N LYS A 312 36.48 -16.70 5.26
CA LYS A 312 37.57 -17.69 5.12
C LYS A 312 37.00 -19.09 5.27
N GLY A 313 37.22 -19.92 4.26
CA GLY A 313 36.84 -21.33 4.25
C GLY A 313 37.87 -22.24 4.92
N ASN A 314 37.46 -23.47 5.20
CA ASN A 314 38.17 -24.71 4.85
C ASN A 314 37.42 -25.91 5.45
N GLY A 315 37.45 -27.05 4.73
CA GLY A 315 37.36 -28.37 5.35
C GLY A 315 36.28 -29.31 4.83
N THR A 316 36.44 -29.82 3.61
CA THR A 316 35.87 -31.10 3.20
C THR A 316 36.69 -32.25 3.79
N LYS A 317 36.03 -33.21 4.45
CA LYS A 317 36.45 -34.63 4.53
C LYS A 317 35.31 -35.54 5.05
N SER A 318 34.83 -36.37 4.13
CA SER A 318 34.52 -37.81 4.23
C SER A 318 34.09 -38.47 5.55
N GLY A 319 32.94 -39.17 5.49
CA GLY A 319 32.87 -40.61 5.77
C GLY A 319 32.19 -41.03 7.08
N GLY A 320 31.11 -41.82 6.98
CA GLY A 320 30.54 -42.58 8.10
C GLY A 320 29.13 -43.13 7.85
N ASP A 321 29.05 -44.40 7.41
CA ASP A 321 27.84 -45.23 7.39
C ASP A 321 27.29 -45.51 8.80
N GLY A 322 25.97 -45.72 8.94
CA GLY A 322 25.41 -46.32 10.16
C GLY A 322 23.88 -46.25 10.32
N LYS A 323 23.24 -47.40 10.08
CA LYS A 323 21.83 -47.79 10.19
C LYS A 323 21.07 -47.53 11.54
N GLU A 324 19.74 -47.51 11.37
CA GLU A 324 18.64 -48.05 12.23
C GLU A 324 18.11 -47.26 13.44
N GLY A 325 16.78 -47.00 13.42
CA GLY A 325 15.90 -47.32 14.55
C GLY A 325 15.04 -46.23 15.22
N SER A 326 13.77 -46.15 14.81
CA SER A 326 12.56 -46.05 15.68
C SER A 326 12.08 -44.70 16.29
N LYS A 327 10.78 -44.47 16.06
CA LYS A 327 9.73 -43.83 16.89
C LYS A 327 9.57 -42.29 16.99
N SER A 328 8.45 -41.87 16.40
CA SER A 328 7.43 -40.92 16.90
C SER A 328 7.86 -39.54 17.39
N GLU A 329 7.49 -38.52 16.62
CA GLU A 329 6.76 -37.36 17.11
C GLU A 329 6.11 -36.65 15.91
N GLN A 330 4.78 -36.48 15.97
CA GLN A 330 4.01 -35.70 15.01
C GLN A 330 4.31 -34.22 15.26
N GLY A 331 5.30 -33.69 14.54
CA GLY A 331 5.46 -32.25 14.37
C GLY A 331 4.52 -31.79 13.27
N ALA A 332 3.60 -30.88 13.59
CA ALA A 332 2.79 -30.18 12.61
C ALA A 332 3.71 -29.50 11.59
N GLU A 333 3.66 -29.95 10.34
CA GLU A 333 4.30 -29.27 9.22
C GLU A 333 3.59 -27.92 9.01
N LYS A 334 4.39 -26.86 8.92
CA LYS A 334 3.93 -25.49 8.68
C LYS A 334 3.34 -25.39 7.27
N PRO A 335 2.22 -24.68 7.06
CA PRO A 335 1.76 -24.36 5.72
C PRO A 335 2.81 -23.53 4.97
N GLY A 336 2.95 -23.82 3.67
CA GLY A 336 3.98 -23.29 2.78
C GLY A 336 3.96 -21.78 2.69
N GLN A 337 5.13 -21.18 2.49
CA GLN A 337 5.31 -19.73 2.38
C GLN A 337 4.78 -19.23 1.03
N PRO A 338 3.77 -18.35 0.99
CA PRO A 338 3.54 -17.54 -0.20
C PRO A 338 4.61 -16.45 -0.26
N MET A 339 5.33 -16.34 -1.38
CA MET A 339 6.19 -15.18 -1.66
C MET A 339 5.28 -14.03 -2.09
N VAL A 340 5.24 -12.97 -1.28
CA VAL A 340 4.63 -11.70 -1.67
C VAL A 340 5.59 -11.03 -2.65
N SER A 341 5.32 -11.08 -3.95
CA SER A 341 6.00 -10.26 -4.96
C SER A 341 5.13 -9.04 -5.27
N ALA A 342 5.68 -7.83 -5.21
CA ALA A 342 5.03 -6.60 -5.63
C ALA A 342 5.26 -6.28 -7.13
#